data_AF-A0A7J9EKR6-F1
#
_entry.id   AF-A0A7J9EKR6-F1
#
_cell.length_a   1.000
_cell.length_b   1.000
_cell.length_c   1.000
_cell.angle_alpha   90.00
_cell.angle_beta   90.00
_cell.angle_gamma   90.00
#
_symmetry.space_group_name_H-M   'P 1'
#
loop_
_entity.id
_entity.type
_entity.pdbx_description
1 polymer ?
#
loop_
_entity_poly.entity_id
_entity_poly.type
_entity_poly.pdbx_seq_one_letter_code
_entity_poly.pdbx_strand_id
1 'polypeptide(L)'
;LHTKAALLAQVNTQAPSNVIDCSDRNNSKYYVVVVQYTARFNAETVKNFLYTLNNGKISKKKFNLRLAPEETSIKLTGYEHNAVTCIGMQTDIPVILDEAILKLDPDFFWLGGGEVDLKLGIRTSEFINFVEPFIVSCSGT
;
A
#
# COMPACT_ATOMS: atom_id res chain seq x y z
N LEU A 1 -11.60 -19.51 -2.76
CA LEU A 1 -11.72 -18.07 -2.38
C LEU A 1 -10.32 -17.43 -2.26
N HIS A 2 -9.45 -17.69 -3.25
CA HIS A 2 -7.98 -17.55 -3.15
C HIS A 2 -7.41 -16.21 -3.66
N THR A 3 -8.25 -15.23 -3.99
CA THR A 3 -7.83 -13.99 -4.65
C THR A 3 -8.19 -12.72 -3.87
N LYS A 4 -8.34 -12.81 -2.54
CA LYS A 4 -8.57 -11.63 -1.69
C LYS A 4 -7.25 -10.93 -1.37
N ALA A 5 -7.20 -9.62 -1.48
CA ALA A 5 -6.10 -8.77 -1.04
C ALA A 5 -6.46 -8.03 0.25
N ALA A 6 -5.45 -7.77 1.07
CA ALA A 6 -5.52 -6.90 2.24
C ALA A 6 -4.82 -5.57 1.92
N LEU A 7 -5.41 -4.47 2.40
CA LEU A 7 -4.86 -3.13 2.29
C LEU A 7 -4.34 -2.69 3.66
N LEU A 8 -3.07 -2.31 3.71
CA LEU A 8 -2.38 -1.93 4.94
C LEU A 8 -1.89 -0.49 4.80
N ALA A 9 -2.53 0.45 5.50
CA ALA A 9 -2.01 1.81 5.61
C ALA A 9 -0.75 1.81 6.50
N GLN A 10 0.38 2.25 5.96
CA GLN A 10 1.66 2.35 6.62
C GLN A 10 2.04 3.81 6.86
N VAL A 11 2.64 4.10 8.01
CA VAL A 11 3.25 5.39 8.35
C VAL A 11 4.76 5.24 8.49
N ASN A 12 5.51 6.14 7.85
CA ASN A 12 6.94 6.26 8.05
C ASN A 12 7.24 7.09 9.31
N THR A 13 7.43 6.40 10.42
CA THR A 13 7.68 7.02 11.74
C THR A 13 9.03 7.73 11.85
N GLN A 14 9.98 7.44 10.94
CA GLN A 14 11.32 8.03 10.94
C GLN A 14 11.56 9.00 9.76
N ALA A 15 10.49 9.37 9.06
CA ALA A 15 10.56 10.34 7.97
C ALA A 15 11.21 11.66 8.41
N PRO A 16 11.98 12.33 7.54
CA PRO A 16 12.46 13.70 7.80
C PRO A 16 11.31 14.65 8.20
N SER A 17 11.59 15.68 8.99
CA SER A 17 10.54 16.58 9.52
C SER A 17 9.80 17.38 8.45
N ASN A 18 10.41 17.57 7.27
CA ASN A 18 9.78 18.20 6.12
C ASN A 18 8.87 17.25 5.32
N VAL A 19 8.86 15.95 5.64
CA VAL A 19 7.99 14.94 5.02
C VAL A 19 6.81 14.70 5.95
N ILE A 20 5.73 15.43 5.72
CA ILE A 20 4.55 15.45 6.58
C ILE A 20 3.30 14.82 5.94
N ASP A 21 3.32 14.66 4.61
CA ASP A 21 2.16 14.25 3.81
C ASP A 21 2.56 13.24 2.71
N CYS A 22 1.70 13.09 1.70
CA CYS A 22 1.85 12.16 0.59
C CYS A 22 2.27 12.81 -0.73
N SER A 23 2.71 14.07 -0.72
CA SER A 23 2.97 14.86 -1.93
C SER A 23 4.10 14.34 -2.82
N ASP A 24 5.13 13.73 -2.23
CA ASP A 24 6.24 13.09 -2.96
C ASP A 24 6.10 11.57 -2.89
N ARG A 25 5.58 10.97 -3.97
CA ARG A 25 5.37 9.52 -4.06
C ARG A 25 6.63 8.69 -3.76
N ASN A 26 7.83 9.24 -3.99
CA ASN A 26 9.08 8.53 -3.73
C ASN A 26 9.51 8.61 -2.25
N ASN A 27 9.00 9.58 -1.51
CA ASN A 27 9.34 9.83 -0.12
C ASN A 27 8.15 10.39 0.68
N SER A 28 7.01 9.69 0.62
CA SER A 28 5.80 10.04 1.36
C SER A 28 5.88 9.67 2.84
N LYS A 29 5.12 10.38 3.66
CA LYS A 29 4.89 10.05 5.07
C LYS A 29 4.06 8.77 5.23
N TYR A 30 3.12 8.52 4.31
CA TYR A 30 2.23 7.38 4.34
C TYR A 30 2.24 6.62 3.01
N TYR A 31 2.01 5.31 3.08
CA TYR A 31 1.88 4.43 1.93
C TYR A 31 0.74 3.44 2.19
N VAL A 32 0.03 3.01 1.15
CA VAL A 32 -0.88 1.86 1.23
C VAL A 32 -0.19 0.65 0.62
N VAL A 33 -0.10 -0.45 1.36
CA VAL A 33 0.46 -1.71 0.86
C VAL A 33 -0.68 -2.67 0.55
N VAL A 34 -0.68 -3.24 -0.66
CA VAL A 34 -1.66 -4.22 -1.13
C VAL A 34 -0.94 -5.57 -1.26
N VAL A 35 -1.35 -6.53 -0.43
CA VAL A 35 -0.81 -7.90 -0.39
C VAL A 35 -1.94 -8.92 -0.47
N GLN A 36 -1.66 -10.15 -0.87
CA GLN A 36 -2.67 -11.22 -0.73
C GLN A 36 -3.03 -11.39 0.76
N TYR A 37 -4.31 -11.63 1.04
CA TYR A 37 -4.85 -11.65 2.41
C TYR A 37 -4.17 -12.71 3.30
N THR A 38 -3.74 -13.83 2.73
CA THR A 38 -3.03 -14.90 3.43
C THR A 38 -1.54 -14.65 3.57
N ALA A 39 -1.00 -13.65 2.87
CA ALA A 39 0.43 -13.43 2.79
C ALA A 39 0.91 -12.54 3.95
N ARG A 40 2.15 -12.79 4.38
CA ARG A 40 2.77 -12.01 5.47
C ARG A 40 3.56 -10.85 4.89
N PHE A 41 3.12 -9.63 5.17
CA PHE A 41 3.83 -8.41 4.80
C PHE A 41 5.24 -8.35 5.41
N ASN A 42 6.22 -7.97 4.59
CA ASN A 42 7.61 -7.75 4.97
C ASN A 42 7.98 -6.27 4.82
N ALA A 43 8.01 -5.54 5.94
CA ALA A 43 8.34 -4.11 5.95
C ALA A 43 9.80 -3.82 5.53
N GLU A 44 10.72 -4.77 5.69
CA GLU A 44 12.14 -4.57 5.36
C GLU A 44 12.36 -4.55 3.84
N THR A 45 11.62 -5.32 3.05
CA THR A 45 11.74 -5.28 1.60
C THR A 45 11.24 -3.95 1.04
N VAL A 46 10.11 -3.43 1.55
CA VAL A 46 9.61 -2.10 1.18
C VAL A 46 10.59 -1.00 1.58
N LYS A 47 11.15 -1.07 2.79
CA LYS A 47 12.19 -0.12 3.23
C LYS A 47 13.40 -0.10 2.30
N ASN A 48 13.88 -1.27 1.87
CA ASN A 48 15.00 -1.35 0.93
C ASN A 48 14.63 -0.85 -0.47
N PHE A 49 13.39 -1.07 -0.91
CA PHE A 49 12.85 -0.49 -2.14
C PHE A 49 12.85 1.04 -2.07
N LEU A 50 12.25 1.65 -1.04
CA LEU A 50 12.18 3.12 -0.90
C LEU A 50 13.57 3.77 -0.81
N TYR A 51 14.52 3.12 -0.14
CA TYR A 51 15.91 3.57 -0.14
C TYR A 51 16.52 3.61 -1.55
N THR A 52 16.30 2.54 -2.33
CA THR A 52 16.78 2.43 -3.71
C THR A 52 16.09 3.44 -4.63
N LEU A 53 14.78 3.62 -4.44
CA LEU A 53 13.93 4.58 -5.18
C LEU A 53 14.45 6.01 -5.04
N ASN A 54 14.99 6.37 -3.87
CA ASN A 54 15.60 7.68 -3.61
C ASN A 54 17.09 7.76 -4.00
N ASN A 55 17.58 6.83 -4.83
CA ASN A 55 18.98 6.71 -5.24
C ASN A 55 19.98 6.74 -4.05
N GLY A 56 19.56 6.24 -2.88
CA GLY A 56 20.36 6.26 -1.66
C GLY A 56 20.64 7.64 -1.04
N LYS A 57 20.02 8.72 -1.55
CA LYS A 57 20.16 10.09 -1.01
C LYS A 57 19.59 10.21 0.40
N ILE A 58 18.56 9.42 0.70
CA ILE A 58 17.92 9.35 2.01
C ILE A 58 18.49 8.13 2.75
N SER A 59 18.96 8.32 3.99
CA SER A 59 19.47 7.22 4.79
C SER A 59 18.40 6.14 5.03
N LYS A 60 18.76 4.85 4.94
CA LYS A 60 17.88 3.72 5.27
C LYS A 60 17.18 3.84 6.62
N LYS A 61 17.82 4.50 7.60
CA LYS A 61 17.26 4.71 8.95
C LYS A 61 16.02 5.63 8.96
N LYS A 62 15.82 6.41 7.90
CA LYS A 62 14.68 7.33 7.72
C LYS A 62 13.44 6.65 7.14
N PHE A 63 13.51 5.35 6.87
CA PHE A 63 12.38 4.54 6.44
C PHE A 63 12.07 3.52 7.55
N ASN A 64 11.08 3.82 8.39
CA ASN A 64 10.58 2.90 9.40
C ASN A 64 9.05 2.84 9.30
N LEU A 65 8.59 1.96 8.42
CA LEU A 65 7.18 1.73 8.15
C LEU A 65 6.54 0.95 9.30
N ARG A 66 5.45 1.48 9.82
CA ARG A 66 4.60 0.86 10.83
C ARG A 66 3.15 0.95 10.36
N LEU A 67 2.29 0.06 10.86
CA LEU A 67 0.86 0.19 10.62
C LEU A 67 0.40 1.55 11.13
N ALA A 68 -0.33 2.30 10.31
CA ALA A 68 -0.91 3.57 10.70
C ALA A 68 -1.96 3.34 11.80
N PRO A 69 -2.05 4.23 12.81
CA PRO A 69 -3.18 4.22 13.73
C PRO A 69 -4.51 4.29 12.97
N GLU A 70 -5.55 3.64 13.49
CA GLU A 70 -6.85 3.55 12.83
C GLU A 70 -7.44 4.93 12.49
N GLU A 71 -7.44 5.86 13.44
CA GLU A 71 -7.89 7.24 13.23
C GLU A 71 -7.15 7.92 12.06
N THR A 72 -5.84 7.69 11.95
CA THR A 72 -5.03 8.23 10.85
C THR A 72 -5.39 7.55 9.53
N SER A 73 -5.60 6.23 9.54
CA SER A 73 -6.04 5.49 8.36
C SER A 73 -7.40 5.99 7.85
N ILE A 74 -8.37 6.20 8.75
CA ILE A 74 -9.69 6.73 8.40
C ILE A 74 -9.57 8.14 7.83
N LYS A 75 -8.78 9.01 8.47
CA LYS A 75 -8.59 10.39 8.00
C LYS A 75 -7.93 10.46 6.62
N LEU A 76 -6.98 9.57 6.32
CA LEU A 76 -6.26 9.58 5.05
C LEU A 76 -7.04 8.90 3.93
N THR A 77 -7.65 7.75 4.22
CA THR A 77 -8.34 6.93 3.22
C THR A 77 -9.81 7.31 3.07
N GLY A 78 -10.45 7.86 4.10
CA GLY A 78 -11.89 8.07 4.15
C GLY A 78 -12.71 6.84 4.49
N TYR A 79 -12.08 5.70 4.79
CA TYR A 79 -12.75 4.42 5.01
C TYR A 79 -12.43 3.86 6.39
N GLU A 80 -13.46 3.27 7.01
CA GLU A 80 -13.32 2.53 8.26
C GLU A 80 -12.54 1.22 8.07
N HIS A 81 -12.20 0.60 9.20
CA HIS A 81 -11.55 -0.70 9.21
C HIS A 81 -12.38 -1.71 8.39
N ASN A 82 -11.70 -2.57 7.63
CA ASN A 82 -12.28 -3.55 6.68
C ASN A 82 -13.02 -2.98 5.44
N ALA A 83 -13.19 -1.67 5.34
CA ALA A 83 -13.79 -1.01 4.18
C ALA A 83 -12.75 -0.40 3.21
N VAL A 84 -11.49 -0.28 3.63
CA VAL A 84 -10.43 0.42 2.90
C VAL A 84 -10.28 -0.08 1.46
N THR A 85 -10.27 0.86 0.52
CA THR A 85 -9.98 0.68 -0.91
C THR A 85 -8.92 1.68 -1.37
N CYS A 86 -8.29 1.40 -2.52
CA CYS A 86 -7.34 2.34 -3.15
C CYS A 86 -8.03 3.35 -4.07
N ILE A 87 -9.36 3.31 -4.21
CA ILE A 87 -10.12 4.17 -5.12
C ILE A 87 -10.91 5.19 -4.30
N GLY A 88 -10.85 6.47 -4.67
CA GLY A 88 -11.64 7.51 -4.02
C GLY A 88 -11.18 7.88 -2.61
N MET A 89 -9.91 7.65 -2.28
CA MET A 89 -9.35 8.04 -0.99
C MET A 89 -9.38 9.57 -0.79
N GLN A 90 -9.53 10.02 0.46
CA GLN A 90 -9.50 11.46 0.80
C GLN A 90 -8.14 12.11 0.51
N THR A 91 -7.06 11.34 0.62
CA THR A 91 -5.71 11.73 0.27
C THR A 91 -5.20 10.84 -0.86
N ASP A 92 -4.46 11.41 -1.81
CA ASP A 92 -3.73 10.63 -2.81
C ASP A 92 -2.51 9.97 -2.14
N ILE A 93 -2.69 8.74 -1.65
CA ILE A 93 -1.64 7.98 -0.93
C ILE A 93 -0.96 7.05 -1.93
N PRO A 94 0.39 7.07 -2.06
CA PRO A 94 1.09 6.17 -2.95
C PRO A 94 0.85 4.71 -2.56
N VAL A 95 0.52 3.91 -3.55
CA VAL A 95 0.22 2.49 -3.38
C VAL A 95 1.44 1.64 -3.73
N ILE A 96 1.69 0.63 -2.91
CA ILE A 96 2.69 -0.42 -3.13
C ILE A 96 1.92 -1.72 -3.33
N LEU A 97 2.07 -2.33 -4.50
CA LEU A 97 1.42 -3.58 -4.87
C LEU A 97 2.43 -4.73 -4.78
N ASP A 98 2.05 -5.79 -4.08
CA ASP A 98 2.87 -6.98 -3.97
C ASP A 98 2.97 -7.72 -5.30
N GLU A 99 4.20 -8.11 -5.69
CA GLU A 99 4.46 -8.78 -6.96
C GLU A 99 3.69 -10.11 -7.09
N ALA A 100 3.38 -10.79 -5.97
CA ALA A 100 2.58 -12.01 -5.98
C ALA A 100 1.15 -11.81 -6.53
N ILE A 101 0.60 -10.60 -6.45
CA ILE A 101 -0.73 -10.30 -7.00
C ILE A 101 -0.69 -10.29 -8.54
N LEU A 102 0.42 -9.86 -9.15
CA LEU A 102 0.58 -9.87 -10.60
C LEU A 102 0.65 -11.29 -11.18
N LYS A 103 0.97 -12.27 -10.34
CA LYS A 103 1.13 -13.68 -10.72
C LYS A 103 -0.18 -14.48 -10.53
N LEU A 104 -1.27 -13.81 -10.18
CA LEU A 104 -2.58 -14.46 -10.05
C LEU A 104 -3.07 -14.96 -11.42
N ASP A 105 -3.59 -16.18 -11.41
CA ASP A 105 -4.31 -16.77 -12.54
C ASP A 105 -5.66 -17.29 -12.02
N PRO A 106 -6.79 -16.69 -12.43
CA PRO A 106 -6.91 -15.61 -13.43
C PRO A 106 -6.34 -14.26 -12.94
N ASP A 107 -6.03 -13.35 -13.87
CA ASP A 107 -5.59 -11.96 -13.64
C ASP A 107 -6.69 -11.13 -12.94
N PHE A 108 -6.97 -11.43 -11.68
CA PHE A 108 -8.11 -10.87 -10.96
C PHE A 108 -7.97 -11.04 -9.45
N PHE A 109 -8.31 -9.99 -8.71
CA PHE A 109 -8.37 -10.05 -7.25
C PHE A 109 -9.49 -9.19 -6.67
N TRP A 110 -9.81 -9.46 -5.41
CA TRP A 110 -10.82 -8.75 -4.63
C TRP A 110 -10.15 -7.87 -3.58
N LEU A 111 -10.60 -6.63 -3.45
CA LEU A 111 -10.23 -5.70 -2.39
C LEU A 111 -11.47 -5.16 -1.65
N GLY A 112 -11.26 -4.37 -0.59
CA GLY A 112 -12.33 -3.61 0.05
C GLY A 112 -13.06 -2.71 -0.96
N GLY A 113 -14.38 -2.57 -0.82
CA GLY A 113 -15.21 -1.80 -1.75
C GLY A 113 -15.55 -0.39 -1.28
N GLY A 114 -14.99 0.08 -0.16
CA GLY A 114 -15.39 1.34 0.48
C GLY A 114 -16.49 1.19 1.53
N GLU A 115 -16.95 -0.03 1.77
CA GLU A 115 -17.91 -0.42 2.82
C GLU A 115 -17.51 -1.82 3.34
N VAL A 116 -17.85 -2.16 4.58
CA VAL A 116 -17.37 -3.36 5.29
C VAL A 116 -17.74 -4.65 4.57
N ASP A 117 -18.97 -4.74 4.07
CA ASP A 117 -19.52 -5.92 3.39
C ASP A 117 -19.36 -5.84 1.86
N LEU A 118 -19.06 -4.66 1.32
CA LEU A 118 -18.76 -4.49 -0.09
C LEU A 118 -17.32 -4.91 -0.44
N LYS A 119 -17.17 -5.64 -1.54
CA LYS A 119 -15.87 -6.00 -2.13
C LYS A 119 -15.84 -5.61 -3.59
N LEU A 120 -14.73 -5.02 -4.02
CA LEU A 120 -14.48 -4.67 -5.40
C LEU A 120 -13.60 -5.74 -6.03
N GLY A 121 -14.11 -6.38 -7.07
CA GLY A 121 -13.34 -7.29 -7.90
C GLY A 121 -12.79 -6.54 -9.11
N ILE A 122 -11.49 -6.67 -9.37
CA ILE A 122 -10.81 -5.95 -10.46
C ILE A 122 -9.73 -6.83 -11.09
N ARG A 123 -9.49 -6.66 -12.40
CA ARG A 123 -8.33 -7.25 -13.05
C ARG A 123 -7.04 -6.59 -12.57
N THR A 124 -5.97 -7.35 -12.37
CA THR A 124 -4.71 -6.75 -11.88
C THR A 124 -4.16 -5.74 -12.88
N SER A 125 -4.28 -6.04 -14.18
CA SER A 125 -3.94 -5.11 -15.26
C SER A 125 -4.71 -3.78 -15.19
N GLU A 126 -6.03 -3.81 -14.98
CA GLU A 126 -6.86 -2.60 -14.82
C GLU A 126 -6.50 -1.82 -13.56
N PHE A 127 -6.24 -2.52 -12.45
CA PHE A 127 -5.80 -1.89 -11.21
C PHE A 127 -4.46 -1.17 -11.38
N ILE A 128 -3.47 -1.80 -12.03
CA ILE A 128 -2.16 -1.19 -12.28
C ILE A 128 -2.29 0.06 -13.13
N ASN A 129 -3.11 0.00 -14.19
CA ASN A 129 -3.31 1.13 -15.08
C ASN A 129 -3.98 2.34 -14.39
N PHE A 130 -4.87 2.09 -13.44
CA PHE A 130 -5.61 3.15 -12.76
C PHE A 130 -4.87 3.70 -11.53
N VAL A 131 -4.26 2.83 -10.72
CA VAL A 131 -3.64 3.19 -9.45
C VAL A 131 -2.15 3.54 -9.59
N GLU A 132 -1.52 3.09 -10.68
CA GLU A 132 -0.09 3.25 -10.96
C GLU A 132 0.80 2.87 -9.75
N PRO A 133 0.61 1.68 -9.14
CA PRO A 133 1.30 1.35 -7.90
C PRO A 133 2.80 1.09 -8.12
N PHE A 134 3.59 1.24 -7.07
CA PHE A 134 4.93 0.66 -7.03
C PHE A 134 4.83 -0.85 -6.91
N ILE A 135 5.45 -1.60 -7.82
CA ILE A 135 5.47 -3.05 -7.77
C ILE A 135 6.67 -3.51 -6.95
N VAL A 136 6.44 -4.23 -5.85
CA VAL A 136 7.49 -4.67 -4.92
C VAL A 136 7.20 -6.08 -4.43
N SER A 137 8.19 -6.97 -4.39
CA SER A 137 8.07 -8.26 -3.69
C SER A 137 8.08 -8.00 -2.18
N CYS A 138 6.90 -7.82 -1.59
CA CYS A 138 6.73 -7.39 -0.21
C CYS A 138 5.92 -8.34 0.67
N SER A 139 5.59 -9.52 0.16
CA SER A 139 5.22 -10.67 0.98
C SER A 139 6.24 -11.81 0.88
N GLY A 140 6.28 -12.67 1.89
CA GLY A 140 7.01 -13.94 1.83
C GLY A 140 6.16 -15.02 1.14
N THR A 141 6.81 -15.89 0.37
CA THR A 141 6.26 -17.21 -0.02
C THR A 141 6.11 -18.12 1.19
#